data_AF-A0A1H7XJQ4-F1
#
_entry.id   AF-A0A1H7XJQ4-F1
#
_cell.length_a   1.000
_cell.length_b   1.000
_cell.length_c   1.000
_cell.angle_alpha   90.00
_cell.angle_beta   90.00
_cell.angle_gamma   90.00
#
_symmetry.space_group_name_H-M   'P 1'
#
loop_
_entity.id
_entity.type
_entity.pdbx_description
1 polymer ?
#
loop_
_entity_poly.entity_id
_entity_poly.type
_entity_poly.pdbx_seq_one_letter_code
_entity_poly.pdbx_strand_id
1 'polypeptide(L)' 'RNVTASYTLTAPKLTIESENSRIQNGTFAGDVYVDANGFQLPGGTIDGDLIFMSQEFQDSATLDEGEVTGETRVEE' A
#
# COMPACT_ATOMS: atom_id res chain seq x y z
N ARG A 1 7.96 9.82 15.27
CA ARG A 1 6.65 10.23 14.71
C ARG A 1 5.64 10.33 15.86
N ASN A 2 4.76 11.33 15.91
CA ASN A 2 3.72 11.41 16.95
C ASN A 2 2.37 10.89 16.41
N VAL A 3 2.09 9.64 16.78
CA VAL A 3 0.86 8.83 16.68
C VAL A 3 -0.37 9.33 17.45
N THR A 4 -1.17 10.31 17.02
CA THR A 4 -2.31 10.75 17.88
C THR A 4 -3.54 9.85 17.79
N ALA A 5 -3.80 9.26 16.63
CA ALA A 5 -4.83 8.24 16.41
C ALA A 5 -4.53 7.43 15.14
N SER A 6 -4.93 6.16 15.13
CA SER A 6 -4.94 5.29 13.97
C SER A 6 -6.37 4.90 13.63
N TYR A 7 -6.68 4.81 12.34
CA TYR A 7 -8.00 4.45 11.86
C TYR A 7 -7.90 3.37 10.80
N THR A 8 -8.99 2.61 10.67
CA THR A 8 -9.15 1.61 9.62
C THR A 8 -10.04 2.17 8.52
N LEU A 9 -9.53 2.25 7.30
CA LEU A 9 -10.30 2.59 6.11
C LEU A 9 -10.67 1.29 5.39
N THR A 10 -11.96 0.98 5.35
CA THR A 10 -12.47 -0.23 4.68
C THR A 10 -13.04 0.14 3.31
N ALA A 11 -12.49 -0.45 2.25
CA ALA A 11 -12.98 -0.30 0.89
C ALA A 11 -12.68 -1.59 0.11
N PRO A 12 -13.49 -1.98 -0.88
CA PRO A 12 -13.24 -3.22 -1.62
C PRO A 12 -11.92 -3.20 -2.39
N LYS A 13 -11.53 -2.05 -2.96
CA LYS A 13 -10.23 -1.86 -3.59
C LYS A 13 -9.76 -0.40 -3.55
N LEU A 14 -8.47 -0.19 -3.63
CA LEU A 14 -7.80 1.11 -3.84
C LEU A 14 -6.84 0.99 -5.02
N THR A 15 -6.88 1.95 -5.95
CA THR A 15 -5.92 2.03 -7.06
C THR A 15 -5.10 3.31 -6.92
N ILE A 16 -3.78 3.17 -6.99
CA ILE A 16 -2.82 4.26 -6.85
C ILE A 16 -2.22 4.54 -8.23
N GLU A 17 -2.68 5.60 -8.86
CA GLU A 17 -2.23 6.06 -10.18
C GLU A 17 -1.25 7.27 -10.06
N SER A 18 -1.04 7.76 -8.83
CA SER A 18 -0.19 8.92 -8.57
C SER A 18 1.18 8.50 -8.04
N GLU A 19 2.24 9.03 -8.65
CA GLU A 19 3.61 8.79 -8.22
C GLU A 19 3.85 9.29 -6.79
N ASN A 20 4.72 8.59 -6.05
CA ASN A 20 5.10 8.92 -4.66
C ASN A 20 3.93 8.92 -3.67
N SER A 21 2.84 8.24 -4.00
CA SER A 21 1.71 8.06 -3.09
C SER A 21 2.12 7.26 -1.86
N ARG A 22 1.57 7.62 -0.71
CA ARG A 22 1.92 6.96 0.54
C ARG A 22 0.72 6.68 1.43
N ILE A 23 0.69 5.50 2.02
CA ILE A 23 -0.24 5.12 3.09
C ILE A 23 0.55 5.09 4.39
N GLN A 24 0.29 6.08 5.25
CA GLN A 24 1.08 6.29 6.46
C GLN A 24 0.22 6.05 7.70
N ASN A 25 0.63 5.08 8.52
CA ASN A 25 -0.10 4.64 9.72
C ASN A 25 -1.55 4.19 9.45
N GLY A 26 -2.16 3.55 10.44
CA GLY A 26 -3.52 3.04 10.31
C GLY A 26 -3.58 1.76 9.46
N THR A 27 -4.80 1.37 9.11
CA THR A 27 -5.05 0.12 8.40
C THR A 27 -5.94 0.37 7.20
N PHE A 28 -5.55 -0.11 6.03
CA PHE A 28 -6.42 -0.17 4.87
C PHE A 28 -6.94 -1.60 4.73
N ALA A 29 -8.25 -1.79 4.87
CA ALA A 29 -8.88 -3.10 4.71
C ALA A 29 -9.51 -3.20 3.32
N GLY A 30 -8.83 -3.92 2.43
CA GLY A 30 -9.12 -4.03 1.01
C GLY A 30 -7.87 -4.25 0.16
N ASP A 31 -8.08 -4.61 -1.11
CA ASP A 31 -6.99 -4.85 -2.05
C ASP A 31 -6.42 -3.53 -2.59
N VAL A 32 -5.10 -3.44 -2.68
CA VAL A 32 -4.37 -2.25 -3.12
C VAL A 32 -3.67 -2.54 -4.45
N TYR A 33 -4.01 -1.76 -5.47
CA TYR A 33 -3.41 -1.80 -6.79
C TYR A 33 -2.48 -0.62 -6.95
N VAL A 34 -1.21 -0.87 -7.28
CA VAL A 34 -0.18 0.15 -7.47
C VAL A 34 0.14 0.23 -8.97
N ASP A 35 -0.25 1.35 -9.58
CA ASP A 35 -0.07 1.69 -11.00
C ASP A 35 0.78 2.97 -11.15
N ALA A 36 1.71 3.18 -10.21
CA ALA A 36 2.60 4.32 -10.22
C ALA A 36 3.88 4.03 -9.42
N ASN A 37 4.95 4.73 -9.78
CA ASN A 37 6.24 4.63 -9.12
C ASN A 37 6.29 5.31 -7.74
N GLY A 38 7.12 4.78 -6.83
CA GLY A 38 7.45 5.42 -5.56
C GLY A 38 6.39 5.23 -4.46
N PHE A 39 5.55 4.20 -4.56
CA PHE A 39 4.58 3.89 -3.52
C PHE A 39 5.25 3.65 -2.16
N GLN A 40 4.73 4.25 -1.10
CA GLN A 40 5.31 4.14 0.24
C GLN A 40 4.27 3.67 1.28
N LEU A 41 4.62 2.69 2.12
CA LEU A 41 3.76 2.22 3.21
C LEU A 41 4.42 2.41 4.59
N PRO A 42 4.72 3.65 5.02
CA PRO A 42 5.49 3.84 6.24
C PRO A 42 4.65 3.64 7.50
N GLY A 43 4.79 2.49 8.16
CA GLY A 43 4.07 2.15 9.40
C GLY A 43 2.58 1.86 9.21
N GLY A 44 2.12 1.66 7.97
CA GLY A 44 0.73 1.35 7.64
C GLY A 44 0.50 -0.15 7.47
N THR A 45 -0.73 -0.60 7.72
CA THR A 45 -1.13 -1.99 7.50
C THR A 45 -2.09 -2.09 6.32
N ILE A 46 -1.87 -3.04 5.41
CA ILE A 46 -2.79 -3.45 4.36
C ILE A 46 -3.39 -4.80 4.75
N ASP A 47 -4.69 -4.78 5.05
CA ASP A 47 -5.54 -5.93 5.29
C ASP A 47 -6.23 -6.33 3.97
N GLY A 48 -5.45 -6.98 3.11
CA GLY A 48 -5.81 -7.32 1.73
C GLY A 48 -4.57 -7.61 0.88
N ASP A 49 -4.77 -7.85 -0.42
CA ASP A 49 -3.69 -8.12 -1.35
C ASP A 49 -3.04 -6.82 -1.85
N LEU A 50 -1.71 -6.83 -2.03
CA LEU A 50 -0.96 -5.74 -2.63
C LEU A 50 -0.50 -6.15 -4.04
N ILE A 51 -1.09 -5.53 -5.05
CA ILE A 51 -0.93 -5.88 -6.45
C ILE A 51 -0.22 -4.73 -7.16
N PHE A 52 0.96 -4.99 -7.72
CA PHE A 52 1.67 -4.04 -8.55
C PHE A 52 1.36 -4.30 -10.02
N MET A 53 1.01 -3.27 -10.79
CA MET A 53 0.69 -3.41 -12.22
C MET A 53 1.94 -3.68 -13.08
N SER A 54 3.14 -3.54 -12.54
CA SER A 54 4.40 -3.80 -13.23
C SER A 54 5.52 -4.02 -12.21
N GLN A 55 6.55 -4.76 -12.62
CA GLN A 55 7.72 -5.02 -11.78
C GLN A 55 8.47 -3.73 -11.42
N GLU A 56 8.51 -2.76 -12.33
CA GLU A 56 9.06 -1.41 -12.07
C GLU A 56 8.39 -0.73 -10.87
N PHE A 57 7.06 -0.82 -10.75
CA PHE A 57 6.33 -0.22 -9.64
C PHE A 57 6.64 -0.92 -8.32
N GLN A 58 6.78 -2.25 -8.34
CA GLN A 58 7.20 -3.02 -7.17
C GLN A 58 8.62 -2.64 -6.73
N ASP A 59 9.57 -2.56 -7.67
CA ASP A 59 10.96 -2.23 -7.39
C ASP A 59 11.11 -0.80 -6.84
N SER A 60 10.25 0.12 -7.29
CA SER A 60 10.21 1.51 -6.80
C SER A 60 9.52 1.68 -5.43
N ALA A 61 8.77 0.67 -4.97
CA ALA A 61 7.97 0.77 -3.77
C ALA A 61 8.81 0.63 -2.50
N THR A 62 8.41 1.32 -1.45
CA THR A 62 9.08 1.35 -0.14
C THR A 62 8.09 0.99 0.96
N LEU A 63 8.18 -0.22 1.49
CA LEU A 63 7.28 -0.75 2.52
C LEU A 63 7.87 -0.66 3.93
N ASP A 64 8.63 0.40 4.24
CA ASP A 64 9.29 0.58 5.54
C ASP A 64 8.31 0.49 6.71
N GLU A 65 8.52 -0.46 7.62
CA GLU A 65 7.61 -0.69 8.77
C GLU A 65 6.15 -0.96 8.36
N GLY A 66 5.89 -1.22 7.08
CA GLY A 66 4.59 -1.54 6.53
C GLY A 66 4.29 -3.02 6.67
N GLU A 67 3.02 -3.35 6.93
CA GLU A 67 2.56 -4.73 7.06
C GLU A 67 1.51 -5.01 5.98
N VAL A 68 1.68 -6.12 5.24
CA VAL A 68 0.69 -6.63 4.29
C VAL A 68 0.29 -8.01 4.77
N THR A 69 -1.00 -8.19 5.05
CA THR A 69 -1.52 -9.47 5.57
C THR A 69 -1.96 -10.44 4.47
N GLY A 70 -2.28 -9.92 3.28
CA GLY A 70 -2.59 -10.71 2.09
C GLY A 70 -1.35 -11.05 1.26
N GLU A 71 -1.59 -11.35 -0.01
CA GLU A 71 -0.52 -11.66 -0.97
C GLU A 71 0.04 -10.39 -1.61
N THR A 72 1.36 -10.31 -1.70
CA THR A 72 2.02 -9.28 -2.53
C THR A 72 2.45 -9.90 -3.85
N ARG A 73 1.93 -9.39 -4.96
CA ARG A 73 2.21 -9.91 -6.31
C ARG A 73 2.27 -8.81 -7.35
N VAL A 74 2.84 -9.15 -8.50
CA VAL A 74 2.79 -8.32 -9.70
C VAL A 74 1.75 -8.93 -10.64
N GLU A 75 0.86 -8.11 -11.19
CA GLU A 75 0.03 -8.52 -12.33
C GLU A 75 0.93 -8.59 -13.57
N GLU A 76 1.22 -9.81 -14.03
CA GLU A 76 1.98 -10.10 -15.27
C GLU A 76 1.10 -10.05 -16.52
#